data_AF-A0A9D6QGS9-F1
#
_entry.id   AF-A0A9D6QGS9-F1
#
_cell.length_a   1.000
_cell.length_b   1.000
_cell.length_c   1.000
_cell.angle_alpha   90.00
_cell.angle_beta   90.00
_cell.angle_gamma   90.00
#
_symmetry.space_group_name_H-M   'P 1'
#
loop_
_entity.id
_entity.type
_entity.pdbx_description
1 polymer ?
#
loop_
_entity_poly.entity_id
_entity_poly.type
_entity_poly.pdbx_seq_one_letter_code
_entity_poly.pdbx_strand_id
1 'polypeptide(L)' 'PDGYIHSGAFLLIDKQGRIRGKYDGTKEDDVNRLIGDIKLLRNE' A
#
# COMPACT_ATOMS: atom_id res chain seq x y z
N PRO A 1 28.27 7.78 -2.43
CA PRO A 1 26.91 8.36 -2.49
C PRO A 1 25.89 7.21 -2.54
N ASP A 2 25.78 6.49 -1.43
CA ASP A 2 24.90 5.34 -1.31
C ASP A 2 23.57 5.83 -0.74
N GLY A 3 22.69 6.28 -1.65
CA GLY A 3 21.31 6.56 -1.30
C GLY A 3 20.63 5.26 -0.89
N TYR A 4 19.90 5.28 0.21
CA TYR A 4 19.16 4.13 0.70
C TYR A 4 18.27 3.55 -0.41
N ILE A 5 18.57 2.32 -0.85
CA ILE A 5 17.74 1.58 -1.81
C ILE A 5 16.50 1.11 -1.05
N HIS A 6 15.43 1.91 -1.11
CA HIS A 6 14.12 1.50 -0.62
C HIS A 6 13.27 1.00 -1.79
N SER A 7 12.56 -0.11 -1.59
CA SER A 7 11.51 -0.50 -2.53
C SER A 7 10.38 0.52 -2.48
N GLY A 8 9.86 0.93 -3.63
CA GLY A 8 8.65 1.76 -3.71
C GLY A 8 7.36 1.03 -3.30
N ALA A 9 7.44 -0.13 -2.64
CA ALA A 9 6.27 -0.94 -2.31
C ALA A 9 5.54 -0.41 -1.06
N PHE A 10 4.21 -0.32 -1.16
CA PHE A 10 3.31 -0.11 -0.01
C PHE A 10 2.60 -1.41 0.37
N LEU A 11 2.35 -1.58 1.67
CA LEU A 11 1.54 -2.67 2.22
C LEU A 11 0.34 -2.08 2.96
N LEU A 12 -0.86 -2.57 2.64
CA LEU A 12 -2.07 -2.27 3.40
C LEU A 12 -2.23 -3.34 4.49
N ILE A 13 -2.34 -2.91 5.74
CA ILE A 13 -2.44 -3.79 6.91
C ILE A 13 -3.70 -3.42 7.69
N ASP A 14 -4.51 -4.42 8.09
CA ASP A 14 -5.72 -4.20 8.89
C ASP A 14 -5.42 -4.01 10.40
N LYS A 15 -6.45 -3.72 11.18
CA LYS A 15 -6.35 -3.51 12.64
C LYS A 15 -5.94 -4.78 13.41
N GLN A 16 -6.01 -5.97 12.81
CA GLN A 16 -5.54 -7.22 13.38
C GLN A 16 -4.13 -7.58 12.91
N GLY A 17 -3.45 -6.68 12.18
CA GLY A 17 -2.09 -6.87 11.69
C GLY A 17 -2.00 -7.76 10.44
N ARG A 18 -3.11 -8.02 9.73
CA ARG A 18 -3.10 -8.85 8.53
C ARG A 18 -2.83 -8.02 7.28
N ILE A 19 -2.00 -8.55 6.38
CA ILE A 19 -1.76 -7.94 5.08
C ILE A 19 -3.02 -8.09 4.22
N ARG A 20 -3.52 -6.96 3.71
CA ARG A 20 -4.71 -6.87 2.86
C ARG A 20 -4.36 -6.60 1.39
N GLY A 21 -3.18 -6.03 1.14
CA GLY A 21 -2.69 -5.80 -0.21
C GLY A 21 -1.26 -5.30 -0.26
N LYS A 22 -0.65 -5.43 -1.44
CA LYS A 22 0.65 -4.88 -1.80
C LYS A 22 0.47 -4.02 -3.06
N TYR A 23 1.18 -2.90 -3.12
CA TYR A 23 1.06 -1.90 -4.18
C TYR A 23 2.44 -1.35 -4.53
N ASP A 24 2.64 -1.00 -5.79
CA ASP A 24 3.78 -0.25 -6.26
C ASP A 24 3.50 1.25 -6.14
N GLY A 25 4.06 1.88 -5.11
CA GLY A 25 3.95 3.31 -4.83
C GLY A 25 4.62 4.21 -5.86
N THR A 26 5.27 3.65 -6.89
CA THR A 26 5.79 4.40 -8.04
C THR A 26 4.83 4.43 -9.24
N LYS A 27 3.70 3.71 -9.17
CA LYS A 27 2.69 3.63 -10.22
C LYS A 27 1.37 4.23 -9.76
N GLU A 28 0.89 5.25 -10.48
CA GLU A 28 -0.34 5.99 -10.15
C GLU A 28 -1.57 5.07 -10.03
N ASP A 29 -1.74 4.13 -10.95
CA ASP A 29 -2.87 3.18 -10.92
C ASP A 29 -2.90 2.33 -9.64
N ASP A 30 -1.73 1.93 -9.16
CA ASP A 30 -1.62 1.09 -7.96
C ASP A 30 -1.85 1.93 -6.69
N VAL A 31 -1.46 3.21 -6.70
CA VAL A 31 -1.81 4.16 -5.63
C VAL A 31 -3.31 4.46 -5.61
N ASN A 32 -3.94 4.65 -6.77
CA ASN A 32 -5.38 4.84 -6.86
C ASN A 32 -6.15 3.62 -6.34
N ARG A 33 -5.67 2.41 -6.68
CA ARG A 33 -6.22 1.16 -6.13
C ARG A 33 -6.06 1.08 -4.61
N LEU A 34 -4.86 1.38 -4.08
CA LEU A 34 -4.62 1.44 -2.63
C LEU A 34 -5.61 2.36 -1.91
N ILE A 35 -5.86 3.56 -2.45
CA ILE A 35 -6.81 4.51 -1.86
C ILE A 35 -8.25 3.94 -1.84
N GLY A 36 -8.65 3.21 -2.89
CA GLY A 36 -9.93 2.51 -2.93
C GLY A 36 -10.02 1.42 -1.87
N ASP A 37 -9.00 0.57 -1.77
CA ASP A 37 -8.95 -0.54 -0.84
C ASP A 37 -8.90 -0.07 0.63
N ILE A 38 -8.26 1.08 0.92
CA ILE A 38 -8.32 1.74 2.24
C ILE A 38 -9.77 2.12 2.61
N LYS A 39 -10.54 2.68 1.65
CA LYS A 39 -11.94 3.07 1.90
C LYS A 39 -12.81 1.84 2.16
N LEU A 40 -12.59 0.75 1.44
CA LEU A 40 -13.27 -0.52 1.65
C LEU A 40 -12.97 -1.09 3.05
N LEU A 41 -11.67 -1.18 3.39
CA LEU A 41 -11.19 -1.71 4.67
C LEU A 41 -11.72 -0.93 5.88
N ARG A 42 -11.97 0.37 5.75
CA ARG A 42 -12.55 1.19 6.82
C ARG A 42 -14.00 0.82 7.14
N ASN A 43 -14.69 0.16 6.21
CA ASN A 43 -16.08 -0.28 6.37
C ASN A 43 -16.20 -1.76 6.81
N GLU A 44 -15.07 -2.47 7.00
CA GLU A 44 -14.97 -3.80 7.60
C GLU A 44 -14.97 -3.70 9.14
#